data_AF-A0A081SG38-F1
#
_entry.id   AF-A0A081SG38-F1
#
_cell.length_a   1.000
_cell.length_b   1.000
_cell.length_c   1.000
_cell.angle_alpha   90.00
_cell.angle_beta   90.00
_cell.angle_gamma   90.00
#
_symmetry.space_group_name_H-M   'P 1'
#
loop_
_entity.id
_entity.type
_entity.pdbx_description
1 polymer ?
#
loop_
_entity_poly.entity_id
_entity_poly.type
_entity_poly.pdbx_seq_one_letter_code
_entity_poly.pdbx_strand_id
1 'polypeptide(L)'
;MSGAEQKGREVKHKMREGKSNAQARKVKKYNEKSDETSHVDLAPMVDIAFLLLTFFMLTTSFAKPNVFQMGLPEKNDGSGKSTPVNPKFVLTIQISKTGAVFMHRGLEGPNNEPQRVKFEDVRKQVANYRKAVIDDPENAKKSDIVTVVKIDRETKYDTMIETLNEIFDGGVTKWATVELKADESEKLAALEKK
;
A
#
# COMPACT_ATOMS: atom_id res chain seq x y z
N MET A 1 24.96 89.39 -10.58
CA MET A 1 24.00 89.01 -9.51
C MET A 1 22.84 89.98 -9.56
N SER A 2 21.62 89.46 -9.39
CA SER A 2 20.34 90.18 -9.32
C SER A 2 19.80 90.68 -10.67
N GLY A 3 18.59 90.38 -11.11
CA GLY A 3 17.47 89.69 -10.48
C GLY A 3 16.46 89.27 -11.54
N ALA A 4 15.73 88.20 -11.25
CA ALA A 4 14.92 87.46 -12.19
C ALA A 4 13.58 88.12 -12.55
N GLU A 5 13.25 87.88 -13.81
CA GLU A 5 12.04 88.08 -14.59
C GLU A 5 10.76 87.56 -13.93
N GLN A 6 9.77 88.45 -13.76
CA GLN A 6 8.35 88.11 -13.78
C GLN A 6 7.66 89.07 -14.75
N LYS A 7 7.10 88.56 -15.85
CA LYS A 7 6.05 89.28 -16.57
C LYS A 7 5.08 88.29 -17.21
N GLY A 8 3.89 88.24 -16.62
CA GLY A 8 2.77 87.43 -17.08
C GLY A 8 2.39 87.76 -18.53
N ARG A 9 2.11 86.71 -19.30
CA ARG A 9 1.55 86.80 -20.65
C ARG A 9 0.03 86.80 -20.52
N GLU A 10 -0.56 87.99 -20.61
CA GLU A 10 -1.97 88.14 -20.96
C GLU A 10 -2.08 88.08 -22.48
N VAL A 11 -2.78 87.08 -23.02
CA VAL A 11 -3.40 87.19 -24.34
C VAL A 11 -4.82 86.65 -24.24
N LYS A 12 -5.75 87.60 -24.12
CA LYS A 12 -7.19 87.39 -24.26
C LYS A 12 -7.56 87.24 -25.74
N HIS A 13 -8.38 86.21 -25.99
CA HIS A 13 -9.62 86.24 -26.78
C HIS A 13 -9.61 86.66 -28.26
N LYS A 14 -9.92 85.69 -29.15
CA LYS A 14 -11.27 85.42 -29.72
C LYS A 14 -11.11 84.40 -30.87
N MET A 15 -11.63 83.19 -30.70
CA MET A 15 -12.93 82.73 -31.22
C MET A 15 -13.08 82.72 -32.75
N ARG A 16 -13.23 81.50 -33.28
CA ARG A 16 -14.17 81.10 -34.36
C ARG A 16 -14.18 79.57 -34.40
N GLU A 17 -15.12 78.97 -33.69
CA GLU A 17 -16.39 78.45 -34.22
C GLU A 17 -16.23 77.26 -35.18
N GLY A 18 -16.93 76.17 -34.85
CA GLY A 18 -17.52 75.28 -35.84
C GLY A 18 -16.81 73.96 -36.11
N LYS A 19 -16.93 72.97 -35.22
CA LYS A 19 -17.03 71.55 -35.62
C LYS A 19 -18.10 70.82 -34.80
N SER A 20 -19.28 70.73 -35.42
CA SER A 20 -20.34 69.71 -35.31
C SER A 20 -20.34 68.78 -34.08
N ASN A 21 -21.39 68.93 -33.26
CA ASN A 21 -21.82 68.01 -32.19
C ASN A 21 -22.00 66.54 -32.63
N ALA A 22 -22.01 66.23 -33.94
CA ALA A 22 -22.11 64.86 -34.44
C ALA A 22 -20.82 64.04 -34.25
N GLN A 23 -19.64 64.69 -34.29
CA GLN A 23 -18.36 64.01 -34.04
C GLN A 23 -18.17 63.70 -32.54
N ALA A 24 -18.60 64.61 -31.66
CA ALA A 24 -18.57 64.39 -30.21
C ALA A 24 -19.50 63.23 -29.76
N ARG A 25 -20.67 63.07 -30.40
CA ARG A 25 -21.58 61.93 -30.12
C ARG A 25 -21.05 60.59 -30.64
N LYS A 26 -20.28 60.57 -31.74
CA LYS A 26 -19.67 59.32 -32.22
C LYS A 26 -18.52 58.86 -31.34
N VAL A 27 -17.67 59.77 -30.85
CA VAL A 27 -16.55 59.43 -29.97
C VAL A 27 -17.04 58.90 -28.61
N LYS A 28 -18.14 59.45 -28.08
CA LYS A 28 -18.70 58.99 -26.79
C LYS A 28 -19.32 57.59 -26.87
N LYS A 29 -19.85 57.18 -28.03
CA LYS A 29 -20.51 55.87 -28.22
C LYS A 29 -19.53 54.69 -28.36
N TYR A 30 -18.25 54.95 -28.65
CA TYR A 30 -17.22 53.91 -28.75
C TYR A 30 -16.50 53.63 -27.43
N ASN A 31 -16.62 54.52 -26.43
CA ASN A 31 -15.88 54.42 -25.16
C ASN A 31 -16.73 53.92 -23.97
N GLU A 32 -17.98 53.52 -24.21
CA GLU A 32 -18.91 53.02 -23.19
C GLU A 32 -18.95 51.47 -23.13
N LYS A 33 -18.08 50.80 -23.92
CA LYS A 33 -17.98 49.34 -24.04
C LYS A 33 -16.68 48.75 -23.49
N SER A 34 -15.93 49.47 -22.67
CA SER A 34 -14.64 49.02 -22.15
C SER A 34 -14.61 48.67 -20.67
N ASP A 35 -15.75 48.67 -19.97
CA ASP A 35 -15.87 48.22 -18.58
C ASP A 35 -16.64 46.90 -18.46
N GLU A 36 -16.65 46.07 -19.51
CA GLU A 36 -16.84 44.64 -19.28
C GLU A 36 -15.51 44.07 -18.80
N THR A 37 -15.25 44.26 -17.50
CA THR A 37 -14.31 43.42 -16.78
C THR A 37 -14.65 41.98 -17.16
N SER A 38 -13.70 41.32 -17.83
CA SER A 38 -13.81 39.93 -18.24
C SER A 38 -14.21 39.09 -17.02
N HIS A 39 -15.50 38.83 -16.86
CA HIS A 39 -16.01 38.00 -15.79
C HIS A 39 -15.48 36.60 -16.07
N VAL A 40 -14.52 36.18 -15.25
CA VAL A 40 -13.98 34.83 -15.31
C VAL A 40 -15.09 33.89 -14.88
N ASP A 41 -15.61 33.12 -15.83
CA ASP A 41 -16.61 32.12 -15.54
C ASP A 41 -15.97 31.03 -14.66
N LEU A 42 -16.53 30.82 -13.47
CA LEU A 42 -16.00 29.88 -12.48
C LEU A 42 -16.51 28.45 -12.73
N ALA A 43 -17.58 28.29 -13.53
CA ALA A 43 -18.16 26.98 -13.82
C ALA A 43 -17.16 25.96 -14.41
N PRO A 44 -16.26 26.35 -15.36
CA PRO A 44 -15.22 25.44 -15.85
C PRO A 44 -14.16 25.10 -14.79
N MET A 45 -13.88 26.01 -13.85
CA MET A 45 -12.90 25.78 -12.79
C MET A 45 -13.43 24.82 -11.73
N VAL A 46 -14.72 24.93 -11.40
CA VAL A 46 -15.39 24.02 -10.46
C VAL A 46 -15.46 22.60 -11.04
N ASP A 47 -15.72 22.47 -12.33
CA ASP A 47 -15.77 21.15 -12.99
C ASP A 47 -14.41 20.45 -12.99
N ILE A 48 -13.31 21.18 -13.26
CA ILE A 48 -11.94 20.62 -13.16
C ILE A 48 -11.61 20.17 -11.74
N ALA A 49 -12.01 20.95 -10.72
CA ALA A 49 -11.82 20.57 -9.32
C ALA A 49 -12.63 19.33 -8.94
N PHE A 50 -13.86 19.19 -9.45
CA PHE A 50 -14.70 18.03 -9.21
C PHE A 50 -14.20 16.77 -9.92
N LEU A 51 -13.70 16.90 -11.15
CA LEU A 51 -13.04 15.83 -11.89
C LEU A 51 -11.79 15.35 -11.13
N LEU A 52 -10.98 16.26 -10.62
CA LEU A 52 -9.80 15.92 -9.82
C LEU A 52 -10.19 15.24 -8.50
N LEU A 53 -11.20 15.75 -7.78
CA LEU A 53 -11.64 15.16 -6.52
C LEU A 53 -12.19 13.74 -6.72
N THR A 54 -13.03 13.53 -7.73
CA THR A 54 -13.56 12.20 -8.07
C THR A 54 -12.46 11.26 -8.56
N PHE A 55 -11.53 11.74 -9.39
CA PHE A 55 -10.35 10.98 -9.82
C PHE A 55 -9.47 10.59 -8.63
N PHE A 56 -9.14 11.53 -7.73
CA PHE A 56 -8.37 11.26 -6.52
C PHE A 56 -9.12 10.31 -5.57
N MET A 57 -10.43 10.46 -5.37
CA MET A 57 -11.20 9.55 -4.52
C MET A 57 -11.32 8.15 -5.11
N LEU A 58 -11.53 8.02 -6.42
CA LEU A 58 -11.58 6.72 -7.10
C LEU A 58 -10.21 6.03 -7.10
N THR A 59 -9.12 6.79 -7.32
CA THR A 59 -7.75 6.24 -7.34
C THR A 59 -7.20 5.95 -5.94
N THR A 60 -7.64 6.65 -4.89
CA THR A 60 -7.25 6.37 -3.49
C THR A 60 -7.91 5.11 -2.92
N SER A 61 -9.07 4.68 -3.45
CA SER A 61 -9.76 3.47 -2.98
C SER A 61 -9.05 2.16 -3.34
N PHE A 62 -8.06 2.16 -4.24
CA PHE A 62 -7.39 0.93 -4.67
C PHE A 62 -6.27 0.46 -3.74
N ALA A 63 -5.89 1.24 -2.73
CA ALA A 63 -4.90 0.85 -1.75
C ALA A 63 -5.56 0.39 -0.45
N LYS A 64 -6.33 -0.70 -0.46
CA LYS A 64 -6.58 -1.44 0.78
C LYS A 64 -5.30 -2.25 1.06
N PRO A 65 -4.50 -1.89 2.07
CA PRO A 65 -3.40 -2.75 2.44
C PRO A 65 -4.01 -4.04 2.99
N ASN A 66 -3.64 -5.19 2.41
CA ASN A 66 -3.83 -6.49 3.04
C ASN A 66 -2.93 -6.52 4.28
N VAL A 67 -3.43 -5.94 5.38
CA VAL A 67 -2.68 -5.84 6.63
C VAL A 67 -2.71 -7.17 7.35
N PHE A 68 -1.64 -7.94 7.18
CA PHE A 68 -1.35 -9.06 8.04
C PHE A 68 -0.84 -8.55 9.41
N GLN A 69 -1.57 -8.83 10.49
CA GLN A 69 -1.15 -8.47 11.85
C GLN A 69 -0.11 -9.48 12.35
N MET A 70 1.15 -9.22 12.01
CA MET A 70 2.28 -10.04 12.41
C MET A 70 2.67 -9.76 13.87
N GLY A 71 2.29 -10.67 14.77
CA GLY A 71 2.92 -10.78 16.10
C GLY A 71 4.27 -11.47 15.97
N LEU A 72 5.37 -10.71 15.81
CA LEU A 72 6.71 -11.28 15.88
C LEU A 72 7.01 -11.72 17.31
N PRO A 73 7.65 -12.89 17.52
CA PRO A 73 8.17 -13.23 18.84
C PRO A 73 9.21 -12.20 19.28
N GLU A 74 9.26 -11.92 20.58
CA GLU A 74 10.24 -11.00 21.16
C GLU A 74 11.65 -11.43 20.75
N LYS A 75 12.46 -10.47 20.28
CA LYS A 75 13.88 -10.72 19.98
C LYS A 75 14.53 -11.18 21.29
N ASN A 76 15.19 -12.34 21.26
CA ASN A 76 15.96 -12.81 22.40
C ASN A 76 17.14 -11.86 22.65
N ASP A 77 17.16 -11.23 23.81
CA ASP A 77 18.25 -10.38 24.31
C ASP A 77 19.46 -11.22 24.74
N GLY A 78 20.01 -12.03 23.83
CA GLY A 78 21.31 -12.72 23.98
C GLY A 78 21.54 -13.64 25.19
N SER A 79 20.57 -13.79 26.10
CA SER A 79 20.75 -14.41 27.42
C SER A 79 19.74 -15.52 27.72
N GLY A 80 18.71 -15.67 26.89
CA GLY A 80 17.77 -16.80 26.97
C GLY A 80 18.38 -18.04 26.34
N LYS A 81 18.67 -19.07 27.15
CA LYS A 81 18.92 -20.42 26.64
C LYS A 81 17.76 -20.79 25.70
N SER A 82 18.06 -21.06 24.42
CA SER A 82 17.08 -21.62 23.48
C SER A 82 16.43 -22.80 24.16
N THR A 83 15.16 -22.65 24.54
CA THR A 83 14.45 -23.75 25.18
C THR A 83 14.28 -24.80 24.09
N PRO A 84 14.87 -26.00 24.25
CA PRO A 84 14.76 -27.03 23.23
C PRO A 84 13.28 -27.36 23.07
N VAL A 85 12.71 -26.92 21.95
CA VAL A 85 11.35 -27.29 21.56
C VAL A 85 11.40 -28.75 21.15
N ASN A 86 10.53 -29.58 21.71
CA ASN A 86 10.43 -30.98 21.31
C ASN A 86 10.13 -31.00 19.78
N PRO A 87 10.94 -31.70 18.95
CA PRO A 87 10.70 -31.80 17.52
C PRO A 87 9.28 -32.25 17.17
N LYS A 88 8.63 -33.03 18.05
CA LYS A 88 7.24 -33.46 17.87
C LYS A 88 6.22 -32.31 17.87
N PHE A 89 6.56 -31.15 18.42
CA PHE A 89 5.67 -29.97 18.51
C PHE A 89 6.00 -28.91 17.46
N VAL A 90 6.89 -29.23 16.51
CA VAL A 90 7.26 -28.34 15.42
C VAL A 90 6.48 -28.75 14.16
N LEU A 91 5.83 -27.78 13.53
CA LEU A 91 5.23 -27.94 12.20
C LEU A 91 6.02 -27.08 11.22
N THR A 92 6.54 -27.69 10.17
CA THR A 92 7.21 -26.95 9.10
C THR A 92 6.28 -26.85 7.92
N ILE A 93 6.05 -25.62 7.46
CA ILE A 93 5.26 -25.32 6.28
C ILE A 93 6.18 -24.67 5.26
N GLN A 94 6.29 -25.26 4.09
CA GLN A 94 7.15 -24.80 3.00
C GLN A 94 6.26 -24.32 1.85
N ILE A 95 6.50 -23.10 1.37
CA ILE A 95 5.83 -22.52 0.22
C ILE A 95 6.82 -22.48 -0.94
N SER A 96 6.47 -23.14 -2.04
CA SER A 96 7.29 -23.16 -3.23
C SER A 96 7.09 -21.93 -4.12
N LYS A 97 7.98 -21.77 -5.10
CA LYS A 97 7.86 -20.75 -6.16
C LYS A 97 6.50 -20.74 -6.86
N THR A 98 5.88 -21.91 -7.07
CA THR A 98 4.60 -22.02 -7.78
C THR A 98 3.41 -21.67 -6.90
N GLY A 99 3.64 -21.46 -5.59
CA GLY A 99 2.58 -21.27 -4.60
C GLY A 99 2.03 -22.58 -4.05
N ALA A 100 2.66 -23.72 -4.32
CA ALA A 100 2.26 -24.97 -3.69
C ALA A 100 2.74 -25.00 -2.24
N VAL A 101 1.87 -25.52 -1.37
CA VAL A 101 2.12 -25.62 0.07
C VAL A 101 2.51 -27.06 0.40
N PHE A 102 3.62 -27.19 1.11
CA PHE A 102 4.14 -28.46 1.61
C PHE A 102 4.21 -28.41 3.13
N MET A 103 3.87 -29.52 3.79
CA MET A 103 3.82 -29.60 5.24
C MET A 103 4.50 -30.87 5.74
N HIS A 104 5.26 -30.77 6.82
CA HIS A 104 5.77 -31.93 7.56
C HIS A 104 5.90 -31.62 9.06
N ARG A 105 5.86 -32.67 9.88
CA ARG A 105 5.94 -32.56 11.35
C ARG A 105 7.35 -32.86 11.82
N GLY A 106 7.98 -31.95 12.56
CA GLY A 106 9.31 -32.14 13.13
C GLY A 106 10.42 -31.94 12.11
N LEU A 107 11.54 -32.65 12.30
CA LEU A 107 12.71 -32.51 11.42
C LEU A 107 12.49 -33.26 10.11
N GLU A 108 12.82 -32.59 9.01
CA GLU A 108 12.84 -33.17 7.67
C GLU A 108 13.83 -34.35 7.63
N GLY A 109 13.40 -35.49 7.11
CA GLY A 109 14.23 -36.69 7.03
C GLY A 109 13.63 -37.76 6.10
N PRO A 110 14.35 -38.87 5.86
CA PRO A 110 13.96 -39.88 4.88
C PRO A 110 12.58 -40.52 5.12
N ASN A 111 12.11 -40.52 6.37
CA ASN A 111 10.81 -41.06 6.78
C ASN A 111 9.72 -39.99 6.96
N ASN A 112 10.03 -38.72 6.66
CA ASN A 112 9.18 -37.57 6.94
C ASN A 112 9.40 -36.50 5.87
N GLU A 113 9.10 -36.86 4.62
CA GLU A 113 9.17 -35.95 3.49
C GLU A 113 8.02 -34.93 3.53
N PRO A 114 8.22 -33.69 3.03
CA PRO A 114 7.17 -32.70 2.90
C PRO A 114 6.02 -33.22 2.04
N GLN A 115 4.82 -33.29 2.62
CA GLN A 115 3.63 -33.69 1.89
C GLN A 115 2.98 -32.45 1.27
N ARG A 116 2.62 -32.54 -0.03
CA ARG A 116 1.85 -31.49 -0.69
C ARG A 116 0.44 -31.42 -0.10
N VAL A 117 0.03 -30.22 0.29
CA VAL A 117 -1.30 -29.92 0.83
C VAL A 117 -2.01 -28.96 -0.10
N LYS A 118 -3.29 -29.21 -0.36
CA LYS A 118 -4.12 -28.26 -1.10
C LYS A 118 -4.35 -27.03 -0.24
N PHE A 119 -4.32 -25.85 -0.86
CA PHE A 119 -4.50 -24.57 -0.17
C PHE A 119 -5.73 -24.55 0.76
N GLU A 120 -6.88 -25.03 0.27
CA GLU A 120 -8.15 -25.12 1.02
C GLU A 120 -8.09 -25.98 2.29
N ASP A 121 -7.16 -26.94 2.33
CA ASP A 121 -7.01 -27.87 3.45
C ASP A 121 -5.93 -27.43 4.44
N VAL A 122 -5.11 -26.43 4.10
CA VAL A 122 -3.99 -25.93 4.94
C VAL A 122 -4.51 -25.61 6.34
N ARG A 123 -5.56 -24.78 6.43
CA ARG A 123 -6.16 -24.40 7.71
C ARG A 123 -6.65 -25.59 8.53
N LYS A 124 -7.35 -26.54 7.89
CA LYS A 124 -7.86 -27.74 8.57
C LYS A 124 -6.71 -28.60 9.08
N GLN A 125 -5.68 -28.79 8.26
CA GLN A 125 -4.50 -29.57 8.64
C GLN A 125 -3.76 -28.91 9.81
N VAL A 126 -3.51 -27.60 9.74
CA VAL A 126 -2.88 -26.83 10.83
C VAL A 126 -3.68 -26.98 12.12
N ALA A 127 -5.00 -26.79 12.08
CA ALA A 127 -5.86 -26.93 13.24
C ALA A 127 -5.85 -28.36 13.82
N ASN A 128 -5.84 -29.38 12.96
CA ASN A 128 -5.75 -30.79 13.37
C ASN A 128 -4.40 -31.10 14.02
N TYR A 129 -3.29 -30.63 13.44
CA TYR A 129 -1.96 -30.79 14.02
C TYR A 129 -1.85 -30.10 15.36
N ARG A 130 -2.39 -28.89 15.48
CA ARG A 130 -2.43 -28.15 16.73
C ARG A 130 -3.17 -28.93 17.82
N LYS A 131 -4.36 -29.45 17.52
CA LYS A 131 -5.13 -30.29 18.46
C LYS A 131 -4.34 -31.54 18.86
N ALA A 132 -3.76 -32.24 17.87
CA ALA A 132 -2.95 -33.43 18.13
C ALA A 132 -1.74 -33.15 19.03
N VAL A 133 -1.13 -31.96 18.95
CA VAL A 133 -0.04 -31.54 19.83
C VAL A 133 -0.54 -31.16 21.23
N ILE A 134 -1.69 -30.48 21.33
CA ILE A 134 -2.28 -30.08 22.63
C ILE A 134 -2.76 -31.30 23.42
N ASP A 135 -3.31 -32.29 22.74
CA ASP A 135 -3.85 -33.53 23.34
C ASP A 135 -2.76 -34.59 23.56
N ASP A 136 -1.51 -34.34 23.13
CA ASP A 136 -0.38 -35.26 23.29
C ASP A 136 -0.05 -35.45 24.79
N PRO A 137 -0.02 -36.69 25.31
CA PRO A 137 0.34 -36.96 26.71
C PRO A 137 1.74 -36.49 27.10
N GLU A 138 2.67 -36.40 26.14
CA GLU A 138 4.02 -35.87 26.36
C GLU A 138 4.02 -34.34 26.51
N ASN A 139 2.95 -33.66 26.11
CA ASN A 139 2.79 -32.21 26.23
C ASN A 139 2.18 -31.83 27.59
N ALA A 140 2.90 -32.14 28.67
CA ALA A 140 2.45 -31.89 30.04
C ALA A 140 2.09 -30.42 30.33
N LYS A 141 2.63 -29.47 29.56
CA LYS A 141 2.38 -28.03 29.71
C LYS A 141 1.28 -27.50 28.78
N LYS A 142 0.66 -28.35 27.95
CA LYS A 142 -0.26 -27.96 26.87
C LYS A 142 0.29 -26.80 26.03
N SER A 143 1.58 -26.88 25.73
CA SER A 143 2.26 -25.85 24.93
C SER A 143 1.71 -25.87 23.51
N ASP A 144 1.45 -24.68 22.96
CA ASP A 144 0.98 -24.54 21.58
C ASP A 144 2.07 -24.99 20.58
N ILE A 145 1.62 -25.34 19.38
CA ILE A 145 2.49 -25.76 18.27
C ILE A 145 3.41 -24.61 17.84
N VAL A 146 4.66 -24.92 17.52
CA VAL A 146 5.61 -23.96 16.95
C VAL A 146 5.67 -24.19 15.44
N THR A 147 5.27 -23.19 14.66
CA THR A 147 5.21 -23.32 13.20
C THR A 147 6.36 -22.58 12.53
N VAL A 148 7.18 -23.29 11.76
CA VAL A 148 8.23 -22.69 10.94
C VAL A 148 7.69 -22.56 9.52
N VAL A 149 7.54 -21.34 9.03
CA VAL A 149 7.09 -21.07 7.67
C VAL A 149 8.31 -20.75 6.82
N LYS A 150 8.69 -21.68 5.95
CA LYS A 150 9.77 -21.52 4.98
C LYS A 150 9.19 -21.06 3.64
N ILE A 151 9.66 -19.93 3.11
CA ILE A 151 9.07 -19.32 1.91
C ILE A 151 10.13 -19.17 0.84
N ASP A 152 9.84 -19.62 -0.37
CA ASP A 152 10.69 -19.37 -1.53
C ASP A 152 10.64 -17.89 -1.95
N ARG A 153 11.80 -17.30 -2.25
CA ARG A 153 11.93 -15.88 -2.60
C ARG A 153 11.20 -15.49 -3.88
N GLU A 154 10.94 -16.45 -4.78
CA GLU A 154 10.27 -16.21 -6.05
C GLU A 154 8.74 -16.40 -5.96
N THR A 155 8.22 -16.72 -4.78
CA THR A 155 6.77 -16.85 -4.53
C THR A 155 6.07 -15.49 -4.73
N LYS A 156 4.88 -15.51 -5.34
CA LYS A 156 4.04 -14.32 -5.43
C LYS A 156 3.65 -13.82 -4.03
N TYR A 157 3.74 -12.50 -3.83
CA TYR A 157 3.40 -11.87 -2.56
C TYR A 157 1.97 -12.19 -2.11
N ASP A 158 0.99 -12.12 -3.03
CA ASP A 158 -0.41 -12.41 -2.71
C ASP A 158 -0.59 -13.83 -2.17
N THR A 159 -0.01 -14.82 -2.84
CA THR A 159 -0.06 -16.22 -2.41
C THR A 159 0.63 -16.45 -1.06
N MET A 160 1.73 -15.73 -0.80
CA MET A 160 2.40 -15.77 0.49
C MET A 160 1.49 -15.24 1.61
N ILE A 161 0.85 -14.08 1.41
CA ILE A 161 -0.06 -13.50 2.40
C ILE A 161 -1.30 -14.36 2.60
N GLU A 162 -1.89 -14.88 1.53
CA GLU A 162 -3.03 -15.79 1.59
C GLU A 162 -2.68 -17.06 2.38
N THR A 163 -1.51 -17.64 2.14
CA THR A 163 -1.06 -18.83 2.89
C THR A 163 -0.81 -18.52 4.35
N LEU A 164 -0.19 -17.37 4.66
CA LEU A 164 0.02 -16.94 6.05
C LEU A 164 -1.31 -16.71 6.78
N ASN A 165 -2.32 -16.17 6.11
CA ASN A 165 -3.66 -16.01 6.67
C ASN A 165 -4.29 -17.36 7.01
N GLU A 166 -4.22 -18.36 6.12
CA GLU A 166 -4.76 -19.70 6.40
C GLU A 166 -4.05 -20.38 7.60
N ILE A 167 -2.75 -20.16 7.74
CA ILE A 167 -1.97 -20.67 8.90
C ILE A 167 -2.40 -19.95 10.18
N PHE A 168 -2.57 -18.63 10.14
CA PHE A 168 -3.00 -17.83 11.28
C PHE A 168 -4.43 -18.19 11.72
N ASP A 169 -5.36 -18.32 10.78
CA ASP A 169 -6.75 -18.72 11.00
C ASP A 169 -6.88 -20.20 11.44
N GLY A 170 -5.82 -20.99 11.25
CA GLY A 170 -5.63 -22.31 11.85
C GLY A 170 -5.36 -22.25 13.36
N GLY A 171 -5.15 -21.05 13.92
CA GLY A 171 -4.97 -20.80 15.35
C GLY A 171 -3.52 -20.87 15.81
N VAL A 172 -2.55 -20.76 14.91
CA VAL A 172 -1.12 -20.76 15.25
C VAL A 172 -0.75 -19.44 15.91
N THR A 173 -0.25 -19.51 17.15
CA THR A 173 0.19 -18.34 17.91
C THR A 173 1.70 -18.12 17.86
N LYS A 174 2.48 -19.21 17.74
CA LYS A 174 3.94 -19.18 17.71
C LYS A 174 4.43 -19.59 16.33
N TRP A 175 5.04 -18.65 15.63
CA TRP A 175 5.60 -18.91 14.32
C TRP A 175 6.91 -18.17 14.09
N ALA A 176 7.67 -18.70 13.13
CA ALA A 176 8.89 -18.06 12.63
C ALA A 176 8.92 -18.20 11.11
N THR A 177 9.14 -17.10 10.41
CA THR A 177 9.44 -17.14 8.98
C THR A 177 10.92 -17.30 8.73
N VAL A 178 11.24 -18.15 7.77
CA VAL A 178 12.59 -18.38 7.29
C VAL A 178 12.56 -18.39 5.77
N GLU A 179 13.60 -17.86 5.14
CA GLU A 179 13.73 -17.98 3.70
C GLU A 179 14.15 -19.40 3.32
N LEU A 180 13.52 -19.95 2.28
CA LEU A 180 13.86 -21.25 1.76
C LEU A 180 15.23 -21.19 1.07
N LYS A 181 16.12 -22.13 1.41
CA LYS A 181 17.44 -22.24 0.74
C LYS A 181 17.28 -22.84 -0.65
N ALA A 182 18.21 -22.53 -1.55
CA ALA A 182 18.21 -23.05 -2.93
C ALA A 182 18.16 -24.60 -2.98
N ASP A 183 18.95 -25.27 -2.14
CA ASP A 183 18.95 -26.75 -2.09
C ASP A 183 17.60 -27.34 -1.64
N GLU A 184 16.83 -26.61 -0.82
CA GLU A 184 15.50 -27.03 -0.36
C GLU A 184 14.43 -26.71 -1.41
N SER A 185 14.55 -25.58 -2.12
CA SER A 185 13.61 -25.21 -3.19
C SER A 185 13.68 -26.16 -4.38
N GLU A 186 14.88 -26.61 -4.76
CA GLU A 186 15.05 -27.61 -5.82
C GLU A 186 14.41 -28.96 -5.47
N LYS A 187 14.51 -29.39 -4.21
CA LYS A 187 13.86 -30.61 -3.72
C LYS A 187 12.34 -30.50 -3.76
N LEU A 188 11.78 -29.36 -3.33
CA LEU A 188 10.35 -29.14 -3.44
C LEU A 188 9.88 -29.10 -4.89
N ALA A 189 10.64 -28.47 -5.79
CA ALA A 189 10.33 -28.46 -7.21
C ALA A 189 10.37 -29.87 -7.83
N ALA A 190 11.21 -30.77 -7.31
CA ALA A 190 11.21 -32.19 -7.71
C ALA A 190 9.98 -32.93 -7.17
N LEU A 191 9.57 -32.65 -5.93
CA LEU A 191 8.36 -33.22 -5.32
C LEU A 191 7.06 -32.70 -5.99
N GLU A 192 7.06 -31.49 -6.52
CA GLU A 192 5.92 -30.92 -7.26
C GLU A 192 5.64 -31.61 -8.59
N LYS A 193 6.68 -32.11 -9.25
CA LYS A 193 6.59 -32.76 -10.57
C LYS A 193 6.14 -34.22 -10.49
N LYS A 194 6.10 -34.77 -9.28
CA LYS A 194 5.73 -36.15 -8.99
C LYS A 194 4.24 -36.26 -8.67
#